data_AF-A0A424HQN9-F1
#
_entry.id   AF-A0A424HQN9-F1
#
_cell.length_a   1.000
_cell.length_b   1.000
_cell.length_c   1.000
_cell.angle_alpha   90.00
_cell.angle_beta   90.00
_cell.angle_gamma   90.00
#
_symmetry.space_group_name_H-M   'P 1'
#
loop_
_entity.id
_entity.type
_entity.pdbx_description
1 polymer ?
#
loop_
_entity_poly.entity_id
_entity_poly.type
_entity_poly.pdbx_seq_one_letter_code
_entity_poly.pdbx_strand_id
1 'polypeptide(L)'
;MAQAPRPVQEPNFGNFETTASHCSMDRNGTVNNCSRVQLTQRGRTGLRIRFSGPGGEPGSTSRVTFIASHPTGELALACDKGNCKPSGTPWSATVISGSTAQFNARGLPDNLPKAWPMRGTCKISQELIACQSQSRSGWTLSAEARL
;
A
#
# COMPACT_ATOMS: atom_id res chain seq x y z
N MET A 1 7.19 17.13 -40.43
CA MET A 1 7.58 16.29 -39.28
C MET A 1 6.52 16.46 -38.21
N ALA A 2 5.56 15.53 -38.11
CA ALA A 2 4.49 15.62 -37.12
C ALA A 2 5.02 15.15 -35.76
N GLN A 3 5.00 16.03 -34.77
CA GLN A 3 5.33 15.69 -33.39
C GLN A 3 4.28 14.70 -32.88
N ALA A 4 4.74 13.56 -32.35
CA ALA A 4 3.87 12.62 -31.65
C ALA A 4 3.17 13.35 -30.49
N PRO A 5 1.87 13.12 -30.25
CA PRO A 5 1.20 13.69 -29.08
C PRO A 5 1.93 13.22 -27.82
N ARG A 6 2.36 14.18 -27.00
CA ARG A 6 2.89 13.88 -25.65
C ARG A 6 1.82 13.05 -24.93
N PRO A 7 2.18 11.96 -24.22
CA PRO A 7 1.20 11.23 -23.43
C PRO A 7 0.53 12.23 -22.51
N VAL A 8 -0.80 12.33 -22.62
CA VAL A 8 -1.62 13.10 -21.68
C VAL A 8 -1.31 12.51 -20.32
N GLN A 9 -0.51 13.23 -19.52
CA GLN A 9 -0.26 12.85 -18.14
C GLN A 9 -1.61 12.98 -17.44
N GLU A 10 -2.30 11.85 -17.28
CA GLU A 10 -3.53 11.82 -16.51
C GLU A 10 -3.22 12.36 -15.12
N PRO A 11 -3.86 13.46 -14.68
CA PRO A 11 -3.75 13.87 -13.30
C PRO A 11 -4.18 12.66 -12.46
N ASN A 12 -3.47 12.38 -11.36
CA ASN A 12 -3.80 11.36 -10.36
C ASN A 12 -3.09 9.99 -10.48
N PHE A 13 -2.14 9.81 -11.39
CA PHE A 13 -1.26 8.65 -11.38
C PHE A 13 0.11 8.98 -10.76
N GLY A 14 0.60 8.09 -9.91
CA GLY A 14 1.96 8.21 -9.36
C GLY A 14 2.21 7.35 -8.12
N ASN A 15 3.39 7.54 -7.54
CA ASN A 15 3.83 6.85 -6.34
C ASN A 15 4.27 7.85 -5.26
N PHE A 16 3.92 7.51 -4.02
CA PHE A 16 4.51 8.07 -2.82
C PHE A 16 5.26 6.94 -2.14
N GLU A 17 6.54 7.13 -1.88
CA GLU A 17 7.35 6.19 -1.12
C GLU A 17 7.98 6.95 0.03
N THR A 18 7.90 6.37 1.22
CA THR A 18 8.45 6.97 2.43
C THR A 18 8.92 5.87 3.38
N THR A 19 9.84 6.25 4.27
CA THR A 19 10.28 5.40 5.37
C THR A 19 9.48 5.79 6.58
N ALA A 20 8.81 4.83 7.20
CA ALA A 20 8.01 5.04 8.38
C ALA A 20 8.90 4.93 9.63
N SER A 21 8.78 5.92 10.52
CA SER A 21 9.48 5.97 11.80
C SER A 21 9.07 4.81 12.72
N HIS A 22 7.77 4.50 12.75
CA HIS A 22 7.21 3.34 13.42
C HIS A 22 6.27 2.61 12.49
N CYS A 23 6.45 1.30 12.31
CA CYS A 23 5.63 0.56 11.36
C CYS A 23 5.47 -0.89 11.82
N SER A 24 4.23 -1.34 11.90
CA SER A 24 3.85 -2.69 12.31
C SER A 24 2.89 -3.30 11.28
N MET A 25 3.05 -4.59 10.99
CA MET A 25 2.19 -5.37 10.12
C MET A 25 1.73 -6.60 10.89
N ASP A 26 0.44 -6.68 11.21
CA ASP A 26 -0.22 -7.86 11.74
C ASP A 26 -0.75 -8.73 10.60
N ARG A 27 -0.31 -9.97 10.56
CA ARG A 27 -0.80 -11.01 9.66
C ARG A 27 -1.40 -12.13 10.49
N ASN A 28 -2.71 -12.11 10.67
CA ASN A 28 -3.44 -13.14 11.39
C ASN A 28 -2.85 -13.43 12.79
N GLY A 29 -2.54 -12.36 13.53
CA GLY A 29 -1.92 -12.38 14.86
C GLY A 29 -0.39 -12.37 14.85
N THR A 30 0.26 -12.54 13.69
CA THR A 30 1.72 -12.45 13.57
C THR A 30 2.14 -11.02 13.27
N VAL A 31 2.56 -10.28 14.29
CA VAL A 31 3.05 -8.91 14.17
C VAL A 31 4.51 -8.90 13.72
N ASN A 32 4.80 -8.13 12.67
CA ASN A 32 6.16 -7.92 12.15
C ASN A 32 6.42 -6.43 11.98
N ASN A 33 7.65 -6.01 12.20
CA ASN A 33 8.03 -4.63 11.95
C ASN A 33 8.15 -4.38 10.44
N CYS A 34 7.73 -3.20 10.01
CA CYS A 34 8.04 -2.66 8.69
C CYS A 34 8.94 -1.44 8.80
N SER A 35 9.47 -0.99 7.67
CA SER A 35 10.29 0.21 7.60
C SER A 35 9.88 1.10 6.44
N ARG A 36 9.36 0.54 5.36
CA ARG A 36 9.04 1.29 4.15
C ARG A 36 7.59 1.14 3.75
N VAL A 37 6.98 2.25 3.40
CA VAL A 37 5.60 2.34 2.92
C VAL A 37 5.58 2.97 1.54
N GLN A 38 4.84 2.35 0.64
CA GLN A 38 4.66 2.81 -0.72
C GLN A 38 3.17 2.86 -1.05
N LEU A 39 2.67 4.05 -1.35
CA LEU A 39 1.32 4.28 -1.86
C LEU A 39 1.42 4.48 -3.37
N THR A 40 0.70 3.69 -4.15
CA THR A 40 0.61 3.85 -5.61
C THR A 40 -0.82 4.16 -5.97
N GLN A 41 -1.05 5.36 -6.50
CA GLN A 41 -2.38 5.77 -6.97
C GLN A 41 -2.49 5.43 -8.46
N ARG A 42 -3.54 4.68 -8.82
CA ARG A 42 -3.85 4.28 -10.19
C ARG A 42 -5.24 4.79 -10.55
N GLY A 43 -5.30 6.06 -10.95
CA GLY A 43 -6.56 6.74 -11.25
C GLY A 43 -7.32 7.19 -9.99
N ARG A 44 -8.62 7.42 -10.13
CA ARG A 44 -9.47 8.02 -9.07
C ARG A 44 -10.00 7.02 -8.05
N THR A 45 -10.07 5.75 -8.41
CA THR A 45 -10.75 4.72 -7.59
C THR A 45 -9.79 3.74 -6.96
N GLY A 46 -8.61 3.47 -7.54
CA GLY A 46 -7.69 2.44 -7.06
C GLY A 46 -6.46 2.99 -6.35
N LEU A 47 -6.32 2.69 -5.06
CA LEU A 47 -5.10 2.95 -4.29
C LEU A 47 -4.45 1.64 -3.85
N ARG A 48 -3.18 1.48 -4.15
CA ARG A 48 -2.37 0.36 -3.66
C ARG A 48 -1.45 0.84 -2.54
N ILE A 49 -1.67 0.33 -1.33
CA ILE A 49 -0.81 0.58 -0.18
C ILE A 49 0.09 -0.63 0.01
N ARG A 50 1.40 -0.42 0.10
CA ARG A 50 2.38 -1.49 0.29
C ARG A 50 3.27 -1.17 1.47
N PHE A 51 3.36 -2.12 2.38
CA PHE A 51 4.27 -2.09 3.51
C PHE A 51 5.36 -3.13 3.26
N SER A 52 6.60 -2.77 3.56
CA SER A 52 7.76 -3.64 3.43
C SER A 52 8.66 -3.52 4.64
N GLY A 53 9.22 -4.65 5.06
CA GLY A 53 10.04 -4.76 6.25
C GLY A 53 10.91 -6.00 6.22
N PRO A 54 11.76 -6.18 7.24
CA PRO A 54 12.48 -7.43 7.44
C PRO A 54 11.51 -8.62 7.51
N GLY A 55 11.91 -9.74 6.91
CA GLY A 55 11.19 -11.01 7.04
C GLY A 55 11.59 -11.76 8.30
N GLY A 56 11.12 -13.00 8.42
CA GLY A 56 11.43 -13.85 9.57
C GLY A 56 12.88 -14.32 9.63
N GLU A 57 13.59 -14.30 8.49
CA GLU A 57 15.00 -14.69 8.41
C GLU A 57 15.93 -13.49 8.14
N PRO A 58 17.20 -13.53 8.60
CA PRO A 58 18.18 -12.50 8.29
C PRO A 58 18.33 -12.27 6.79
N GLY A 59 18.21 -11.00 6.37
CA GLY A 59 18.28 -10.61 4.95
C GLY A 59 16.99 -10.87 4.16
N SER A 60 16.05 -11.68 4.66
CA SER A 60 14.73 -11.81 4.05
C SER A 60 13.92 -10.51 4.19
N THR A 61 13.02 -10.29 3.25
CA THR A 61 12.11 -9.14 3.25
C THR A 61 10.67 -9.65 3.18
N SER A 62 9.81 -9.07 3.98
CA SER A 62 8.39 -9.32 3.91
C SER A 62 7.63 -8.11 3.42
N ARG A 63 6.57 -8.37 2.65
CA ARG A 63 5.76 -7.35 2.02
C ARG A 63 4.29 -7.67 2.19
N VAL A 64 3.54 -6.66 2.59
CA VAL A 64 2.08 -6.69 2.63
C VAL A 64 1.57 -5.62 1.68
N THR A 65 0.57 -5.94 0.87
CA THR A 65 -0.05 -5.00 -0.05
C THR A 65 -1.55 -5.02 0.13
N PHE A 66 -2.15 -3.83 0.30
CA PHE A 66 -3.58 -3.62 0.34
C PHE A 66 -4.01 -2.88 -0.92
N ILE A 67 -5.15 -3.28 -1.47
CA ILE A 67 -5.85 -2.56 -2.52
C ILE A 67 -7.09 -1.96 -1.88
N ALA A 68 -7.11 -0.63 -1.80
CA ALA A 68 -8.23 0.15 -1.32
C ALA A 68 -8.94 0.83 -2.48
N SER A 69 -10.26 0.91 -2.38
CA SER A 69 -11.11 1.60 -3.35
C SER A 69 -12.00 2.62 -2.67
N HIS A 70 -12.03 3.85 -3.19
CA HIS A 70 -12.89 4.91 -2.68
C HIS A 70 -14.11 5.08 -3.60
N PRO A 71 -15.35 5.01 -3.08
CA PRO A 71 -16.56 5.04 -3.90
C PRO A 71 -16.82 6.39 -4.57
N THR A 72 -16.38 7.51 -3.97
CA THR A 72 -16.61 8.86 -4.52
C THR A 72 -15.51 9.32 -5.49
N GLY A 73 -14.47 8.50 -5.71
CA GLY A 73 -13.33 8.87 -6.57
C GLY A 73 -12.43 9.98 -6.01
N GLU A 74 -12.54 10.25 -4.71
CA GLU A 74 -11.69 11.19 -3.97
C GLU A 74 -10.26 10.67 -3.83
N LEU A 75 -9.30 11.56 -4.08
CA LEU A 75 -7.90 11.22 -4.19
C LEU A 75 -7.23 11.22 -2.82
N ALA A 76 -6.58 10.11 -2.47
CA ALA A 76 -5.79 10.01 -1.25
C ALA A 76 -4.51 10.84 -1.33
N LEU A 77 -3.96 10.96 -2.54
CA LEU A 77 -2.69 11.62 -2.78
C LEU A 77 -2.84 12.75 -3.79
N ALA A 78 -2.23 13.88 -3.46
CA ALA A 78 -1.93 14.93 -4.42
C ALA A 78 -0.67 14.53 -5.20
N CYS A 79 -0.82 14.29 -6.50
CA CYS A 79 0.29 13.87 -7.36
C CYS A 79 0.69 15.03 -8.29
N ASP A 80 1.95 15.42 -8.24
CA ASP A 80 2.57 16.35 -9.19
C ASP A 80 3.68 15.63 -9.95
N LYS A 81 3.56 15.58 -11.29
CA LYS A 81 4.54 14.93 -12.20
C LYS A 81 4.91 13.50 -11.78
N GLY A 82 3.93 12.71 -11.32
CA GLY A 82 4.11 11.31 -10.89
C GLY A 82 4.61 11.14 -9.45
N ASN A 83 5.03 12.21 -8.77
CA ASN A 83 5.38 12.19 -7.35
C ASN A 83 4.14 12.54 -6.54
N CYS A 84 3.64 11.56 -5.79
CA CYS A 84 2.46 11.73 -4.96
C CYS A 84 2.84 12.07 -3.52
N LYS A 85 2.01 12.83 -2.83
CA LYS A 85 2.09 13.07 -1.37
C LYS A 85 0.69 13.01 -0.76
N PRO A 86 0.53 12.59 0.51
CA PRO A 86 -0.75 12.70 1.22
C PRO A 86 -1.27 14.14 1.16
N SER A 87 -2.55 14.31 0.80
CA SER A 87 -3.16 15.63 0.53
C SER A 87 -3.33 16.53 1.76
N GLY A 88 -3.05 16.03 2.97
CA GLY A 88 -3.27 16.77 4.23
C GLY A 88 -4.57 16.38 4.92
N THR A 89 -5.63 16.14 4.13
CA THR A 89 -6.92 15.73 4.66
C THR A 89 -6.89 14.24 5.03
N PRO A 90 -7.43 13.84 6.20
CA PRO A 90 -7.64 12.43 6.52
C PRO A 90 -8.49 11.78 5.44
N TRP A 91 -7.90 10.81 4.73
CA TRP A 91 -8.57 10.06 3.70
C TRP A 91 -8.85 8.64 4.21
N SER A 92 -10.01 8.10 3.88
CA SER A 92 -10.37 6.74 4.27
C SER A 92 -11.03 6.00 3.12
N ALA A 93 -10.67 4.74 2.88
CA ALA A 93 -11.28 3.94 1.83
C ALA A 93 -11.46 2.48 2.20
N THR A 94 -12.32 1.80 1.46
CA THR A 94 -12.63 0.39 1.69
C THR A 94 -11.56 -0.49 1.07
N VAL A 95 -10.97 -1.39 1.85
CA VAL A 95 -10.08 -2.44 1.35
C VAL A 95 -10.91 -3.46 0.60
N ILE A 96 -10.50 -3.79 -0.63
CA ILE A 96 -11.16 -4.80 -1.48
C ILE A 96 -10.30 -6.06 -1.65
N SER A 97 -8.98 -5.95 -1.44
CA SER A 97 -8.05 -7.07 -1.52
C SER A 97 -6.80 -6.80 -0.70
N GLY A 98 -6.22 -7.86 -0.16
CA GLY A 98 -4.91 -7.84 0.47
C GLY A 98 -4.06 -8.99 -0.02
N SER A 99 -2.75 -8.76 -0.11
CA SER A 99 -1.77 -9.78 -0.49
C SER A 99 -0.51 -9.70 0.34
N THR A 100 0.17 -10.83 0.46
CA THR A 100 1.45 -10.94 1.14
C THR A 100 2.46 -11.62 0.24
N ALA A 101 3.71 -11.19 0.35
CA ALA A 101 4.85 -11.77 -0.33
C ALA A 101 6.04 -11.82 0.63
N GLN A 102 6.84 -12.87 0.49
CA GLN A 102 8.10 -13.03 1.22
C GLN A 102 9.21 -13.21 0.20
N PHE A 103 10.36 -12.62 0.48
CA PHE A 103 11.55 -12.64 -0.35
C PHE A 103 12.73 -13.05 0.52
N ASN A 104 13.60 -13.94 0.04
CA ASN A 104 14.83 -14.29 0.74
C ASN A 104 15.90 -13.19 0.63
N ALA A 105 17.06 -13.44 1.25
CA ALA A 105 18.24 -12.57 1.23
C ALA A 105 18.78 -12.24 -0.17
N ARG A 106 18.43 -13.01 -1.20
CA ARG A 106 18.80 -12.72 -2.60
C ARG A 106 17.76 -11.86 -3.32
N GLY A 107 16.71 -11.43 -2.62
CA GLY A 107 15.58 -10.68 -3.20
C GLY A 107 14.65 -11.53 -4.05
N LEU A 108 14.80 -12.86 -4.01
CA LEU A 108 13.94 -13.78 -4.75
C LEU A 108 12.70 -14.10 -3.91
N PRO A 109 11.50 -14.14 -4.50
CA PRO A 109 10.30 -14.53 -3.77
C PRO A 109 10.42 -15.97 -3.30
N ASP A 110 10.27 -16.21 -1.99
CA ASP A 110 10.29 -17.57 -1.44
C ASP A 110 9.06 -18.38 -1.84
N ASN A 111 7.95 -17.66 -2.08
CA ASN A 111 6.69 -18.23 -2.50
C ASN A 111 5.93 -17.26 -3.39
N LEU A 112 4.98 -17.79 -4.17
CA LEU A 112 4.05 -16.96 -4.93
C LEU A 112 3.28 -16.03 -3.97
N PRO A 113 3.10 -14.74 -4.34
CA PRO A 113 2.30 -13.82 -3.56
C PRO A 113 0.90 -14.37 -3.35
N LYS A 114 0.51 -14.53 -2.10
CA LYS A 114 -0.85 -14.98 -1.77
C LYS A 114 -1.73 -13.75 -1.65
N ALA A 115 -2.78 -13.69 -2.46
CA ALA A 115 -3.74 -12.60 -2.48
C ALA A 115 -5.14 -13.15 -2.18
N TRP A 116 -5.89 -12.40 -1.39
CA TRP A 116 -7.25 -12.76 -1.03
C TRP A 116 -8.18 -11.56 -1.17
N PRO A 117 -9.47 -11.81 -1.52
CA PRO A 117 -10.50 -10.81 -1.35
C PRO A 117 -10.64 -10.49 0.14
N MET A 118 -10.57 -9.20 0.45
CA MET A 118 -10.64 -8.71 1.82
C MET A 118 -11.65 -7.58 1.93
N ARG A 119 -12.20 -7.40 3.12
CA ARG A 119 -13.06 -6.27 3.45
C ARG A 119 -12.51 -5.58 4.68
N GLY A 120 -12.48 -4.27 4.65
CA GLY A 120 -11.95 -3.46 5.74
C GLY A 120 -11.78 -2.02 5.32
N THR A 121 -10.96 -1.28 6.06
CA THR A 121 -10.79 0.15 5.86
C THR A 121 -9.31 0.52 5.99
N CYS A 122 -8.84 1.36 5.07
CA CYS A 122 -7.57 2.06 5.18
C CYS A 122 -7.82 3.53 5.50
N LYS A 123 -7.02 4.10 6.39
CA LYS A 123 -6.96 5.51 6.75
C LYS A 123 -5.57 6.03 6.46
N ILE A 124 -5.50 7.19 5.81
CA ILE A 124 -4.26 7.84 5.40
C ILE A 124 -4.33 9.30 5.84
N SER A 125 -3.35 9.73 6.61
CA SER A 125 -3.11 11.13 6.97
C SER A 125 -1.65 11.49 6.69
N GLN A 126 -1.25 12.72 7.01
CA GLN A 126 0.16 13.15 6.88
C GLN A 126 1.10 12.46 7.88
N GLU A 127 0.56 11.93 8.98
CA GLU A 127 1.36 11.36 10.08
C GLU A 127 1.14 9.85 10.23
N LEU A 128 0.01 9.31 9.74
CA LEU A 128 -0.40 7.93 9.98
C LEU A 128 -1.02 7.29 8.75
N ILE A 129 -0.58 6.09 8.44
CA ILE A 129 -1.16 5.21 7.42
C ILE A 129 -1.55 3.92 8.14
N ALA A 130 -2.85 3.70 8.32
CA ALA A 130 -3.38 2.53 9.02
C ALA A 130 -4.38 1.79 8.12
N CYS A 131 -4.16 0.52 7.89
CA CYS A 131 -5.03 -0.36 7.12
C CYS A 131 -5.43 -1.55 7.97
N GLN A 132 -6.71 -1.84 8.03
CA GLN A 132 -7.24 -3.03 8.69
C GLN A 132 -8.21 -3.74 7.76
N SER A 133 -8.08 -5.05 7.65
CA SER A 133 -8.92 -5.85 6.76
C SER A 133 -9.03 -7.29 7.21
N GLN A 134 -10.10 -7.94 6.79
CA GLN A 134 -10.37 -9.34 7.08
C GLN A 134 -10.89 -10.05 5.84
N SER A 135 -10.48 -11.30 5.64
CA SER A 135 -11.00 -12.18 4.60
C SER A 135 -12.28 -12.90 5.07
N ARG A 136 -13.02 -13.50 4.14
CA ARG A 136 -14.19 -14.35 4.48
C ARG A 136 -13.83 -15.58 5.31
N SER A 137 -12.60 -16.05 5.25
CA SER A 137 -12.12 -17.21 6.02
C SER A 137 -11.71 -16.85 7.44
N GLY A 138 -11.89 -15.59 7.86
CA GLY A 138 -11.49 -15.09 9.18
C GLY A 138 -10.06 -14.57 9.24
N TRP A 139 -9.28 -14.67 8.15
CA TRP A 139 -7.89 -14.23 8.12
C TRP A 139 -7.80 -12.71 8.21
N THR A 140 -7.13 -12.20 9.24
CA THR A 140 -6.97 -10.76 9.46
C THR A 140 -5.65 -10.26 8.91
N LEU A 141 -5.67 -9.04 8.38
CA LEU A 141 -4.50 -8.36 7.88
C LEU A 141 -4.60 -6.90 8.25
N SER A 142 -3.67 -6.45 9.08
CA SER A 142 -3.59 -5.08 9.54
C SER A 142 -2.18 -4.56 9.38
N ALA A 143 -2.03 -3.28 9.07
CA ALA A 143 -0.75 -2.62 9.02
C ALA A 143 -0.90 -1.17 9.44
N GLU A 144 -0.01 -0.71 10.29
CA GLU A 144 0.07 0.67 10.75
C GLU A 144 1.48 1.19 10.48
N ALA A 145 1.57 2.40 9.95
CA ALA A 145 2.81 3.10 9.76
C ALA A 145 2.67 4.57 10.14
N ARG A 146 3.59 5.06 10.95
CA ARG A 146 3.74 6.47 11.29
C ARG A 146 4.88 7.05 10.49
N LEU A 147 4.62 8.17 9.82
CA LEU A 147 5.58 8.88 8.98
C LEU A 147 6.51 9.70 9.86
#